data_AF-A0A7G9GCC3-F1
#
_entry.id   AF-A0A7G9GCC3-F1
#
_cell.length_a   1.000
_cell.length_b   1.000
_cell.length_c   1.000
_cell.angle_alpha   90.00
_cell.angle_beta   90.00
_cell.angle_gamma   90.00
#
_symmetry.space_group_name_H-M   'P 1'
#
loop_
_entity.id
_entity.type
_entity.pdbx_description
1 polymer ?
#
loop_
_entity_poly.entity_id
_entity_poly.type
_entity_poly.pdbx_seq_one_letter_code
_entity_poly.pdbx_strand_id
1 'polypeptide(L)'
;MISCTEFIPAYSELFTYLEHIGGREAVIDYWEYIAQNAIQELDKCVRAEGLKGCYTYWSKSLNEEAADFTMTLDEEKKEFIIDMHHCPSKGRLLEFKQMVPYHDYCGHCGLIYRRVLEKLGYTYDYNMDGVDHAACCLTITGPWEDGEKI
;
A
#
# COMPACT_ATOMS: atom_id res chain seq x y z
N MET A 1 9.41 12.28 19.37
CA MET A 1 9.11 11.17 18.45
C MET A 1 7.64 10.84 18.67
N ILE A 2 6.80 10.94 17.64
CA ILE A 2 5.40 10.49 17.74
C ILE A 2 5.38 8.96 17.66
N SER A 3 4.49 8.31 18.39
CA SER A 3 4.32 6.86 18.31
C SER A 3 3.62 6.45 17.01
N CYS A 4 3.77 5.19 16.57
CA CYS A 4 3.04 4.68 15.40
C CYS A 4 1.51 4.81 15.56
N THR A 5 1.03 4.73 16.81
CA THR A 5 -0.37 4.89 17.18
C THR A 5 -0.84 6.35 17.06
N GLU A 6 0.03 7.33 17.25
CA GLU A 6 -0.28 8.75 16.99
C GLU A 6 -0.05 9.13 15.52
N PHE A 7 0.86 8.44 14.84
CA PHE A 7 1.16 8.69 13.42
C PHE A 7 -0.06 8.44 12.53
N ILE A 8 -0.78 7.34 12.71
CA ILE A 8 -1.94 6.98 11.87
C ILE A 8 -3.02 8.08 11.80
N PRO A 9 -3.58 8.58 12.92
CA PRO A 9 -4.54 9.67 12.87
C PRO A 9 -3.92 10.98 12.36
N ALA A 10 -2.67 11.29 12.70
CA ALA A 10 -1.99 12.48 12.17
C ALA A 10 -1.79 12.43 10.65
N TYR A 11 -1.49 11.26 10.10
CA TYR A 11 -1.31 11.03 8.67
C TYR A 11 -2.64 11.15 7.92
N SER A 12 -3.73 10.63 8.51
CA SER A 12 -5.10 10.82 8.03
C SER A 12 -5.50 12.31 8.01
N GLU A 13 -5.27 13.05 9.10
CA GLU A 13 -5.52 14.49 9.17
C GLU A 13 -4.67 15.30 8.19
N LEU A 14 -3.42 14.88 7.92
CA LEU A 14 -2.58 15.51 6.92
C LEU A 14 -3.23 15.43 5.52
N PHE A 15 -3.82 14.30 5.15
CA PHE A 15 -4.54 14.20 3.87
C PHE A 15 -5.74 15.15 3.81
N THR A 16 -6.52 15.23 4.89
CA THR A 16 -7.64 16.19 5.00
C THR A 16 -7.15 17.63 4.84
N TYR A 17 -6.04 17.98 5.50
CA TYR A 17 -5.45 19.31 5.40
C TYR A 17 -4.96 19.62 3.98
N LEU A 18 -4.24 18.68 3.35
CA LEU A 18 -3.76 18.83 1.97
C LEU A 18 -4.92 19.02 0.99
N GLU A 19 -5.98 18.21 1.13
CA GLU A 19 -7.18 18.37 0.31
C GLU A 19 -7.88 19.71 0.55
N HIS A 20 -7.92 20.19 1.79
CA HIS A 20 -8.50 21.48 2.11
C HIS A 20 -7.77 22.65 1.43
N ILE A 21 -6.43 22.61 1.38
CA ILE A 21 -5.63 23.73 0.86
C ILE A 21 -5.35 23.66 -0.64
N GLY A 22 -5.39 22.46 -1.24
CA GLY A 22 -4.97 22.25 -2.62
C GLY A 22 -5.80 21.21 -3.37
N GLY A 23 -6.94 20.81 -2.82
CA GLY A 23 -7.81 19.79 -3.41
C GLY A 23 -7.16 18.41 -3.45
N ARG A 24 -7.86 17.47 -4.10
CA ARG A 24 -7.41 16.08 -4.22
C ARG A 24 -6.02 15.94 -4.84
N GLU A 25 -5.66 16.85 -5.76
CA GLU A 25 -4.35 16.88 -6.42
C GLU A 25 -3.21 17.04 -5.41
N ALA A 26 -3.32 17.91 -4.41
CA ALA A 26 -2.30 18.06 -3.39
C ALA A 26 -2.05 16.78 -2.57
N VAL A 27 -3.10 15.97 -2.37
CA VAL A 27 -2.99 14.65 -1.73
C VAL A 27 -2.28 13.66 -2.65
N ILE A 28 -2.61 13.65 -3.94
CA ILE A 28 -1.96 12.81 -4.95
C ILE A 28 -0.47 13.16 -5.06
N ASP A 29 -0.13 14.44 -5.16
CA ASP A 29 1.25 14.92 -5.24
C ASP A 29 2.08 14.48 -4.03
N TYR A 30 1.47 14.50 -2.85
CA TYR A 30 2.10 13.99 -1.65
C TYR A 30 2.32 12.48 -1.69
N TRP A 31 1.36 11.70 -2.18
CA TRP A 31 1.53 10.25 -2.35
C TRP A 31 2.59 9.92 -3.41
N GLU A 32 2.65 10.65 -4.52
CA GLU A 32 3.71 10.54 -5.54
C GLU A 32 5.08 10.86 -4.94
N TYR A 33 5.18 11.89 -4.10
CA TYR A 33 6.40 12.21 -3.37
C TYR A 33 6.84 11.05 -2.47
N ILE A 34 5.92 10.41 -1.74
CA ILE A 34 6.22 9.24 -0.90
C ILE A 34 6.72 8.08 -1.76
N ALA A 35 6.05 7.79 -2.88
CA ALA A 35 6.44 6.72 -3.79
C ALA A 35 7.88 6.89 -4.31
N GLN A 36 8.31 8.14 -4.55
CA GLN A 36 9.65 8.46 -5.03
C GLN A 36 10.71 8.45 -3.93
N ASN A 37 10.35 8.79 -2.69
CA ASN A 37 11.35 9.14 -1.66
C ASN A 37 11.37 8.20 -0.44
N ALA A 38 10.29 7.47 -0.14
CA ALA A 38 10.16 6.77 1.15
C ALA A 38 10.19 5.23 1.04
N ILE A 39 9.91 4.65 -0.13
CA ILE A 39 9.76 3.19 -0.30
C ILE A 39 10.77 2.57 -1.28
N GLN A 40 11.98 3.13 -1.32
CA GLN A 40 13.06 2.65 -2.18
C GLN A 40 13.48 1.20 -1.87
N GLU A 41 13.24 0.72 -0.65
CA GLU A 41 13.53 -0.68 -0.28
C GLU A 41 12.67 -1.68 -1.04
N LEU A 42 11.40 -1.37 -1.33
CA LEU A 42 10.56 -2.23 -2.18
C LEU A 42 11.16 -2.34 -3.58
N ASP A 43 11.56 -1.22 -4.20
CA ASP A 43 12.20 -1.21 -5.52
C ASP A 43 13.47 -2.07 -5.54
N LYS A 44 14.33 -1.94 -4.51
CA LYS A 44 15.54 -2.75 -4.36
C LYS A 44 15.24 -4.24 -4.26
N CYS A 45 14.30 -4.63 -3.41
CA CYS A 45 13.90 -6.03 -3.23
C CYS A 45 13.37 -6.62 -4.55
N VAL A 46 12.47 -5.91 -5.24
CA VAL A 46 11.86 -6.40 -6.48
C VAL A 46 12.87 -6.49 -7.62
N ARG A 47 13.81 -5.54 -7.73
CA ARG A 47 14.89 -5.65 -8.72
C ARG A 47 15.84 -6.82 -8.47
N ALA A 48 16.04 -7.20 -7.21
CA ALA A 48 16.93 -8.29 -6.84
C ALA A 48 16.27 -9.67 -7.01
N GLU A 49 14.99 -9.80 -6.68
CA GLU A 49 14.33 -11.11 -6.52
C GLU A 49 12.96 -11.20 -7.22
N GLY A 50 12.55 -10.19 -8.00
CA GLY A 50 11.25 -10.17 -8.67
C GLY A 50 10.08 -10.21 -7.67
N LEU A 51 9.08 -11.08 -7.92
CA LEU A 51 7.93 -11.25 -7.03
C LEU A 51 8.31 -11.79 -5.64
N LYS A 52 9.39 -12.56 -5.54
CA LYS A 52 9.94 -12.95 -4.24
C LYS A 52 10.47 -11.73 -3.47
N GLY A 53 10.94 -10.70 -4.17
CA GLY A 53 11.27 -9.40 -3.60
C GLY A 53 10.07 -8.72 -2.95
N CYS A 54 8.90 -8.76 -3.59
CA CYS A 54 7.64 -8.32 -2.98
C CYS A 54 7.37 -9.10 -1.68
N TYR A 55 7.44 -10.43 -1.75
CA TYR A 55 7.22 -11.29 -0.58
C TYR A 55 8.17 -10.92 0.58
N THR A 56 9.46 -10.76 0.31
CA THR A 56 10.47 -10.39 1.31
C THR A 56 10.18 -9.02 1.94
N TYR A 57 9.83 -8.01 1.13
CA TYR A 57 9.51 -6.68 1.64
C TYR A 57 8.28 -6.70 2.57
N TRP A 58 7.16 -7.25 2.09
CA TRP A 58 5.91 -7.23 2.84
C TRP A 58 5.89 -8.20 4.02
N SER A 59 6.54 -9.37 3.92
CA SER A 59 6.68 -10.27 5.07
C SER A 59 7.41 -9.60 6.22
N LYS A 60 8.36 -8.70 5.95
CA LYS A 60 8.98 -7.89 7.01
C LYS A 60 8.02 -6.82 7.53
N SER A 61 7.58 -5.91 6.66
CA SER A 61 6.83 -4.72 7.10
C SER A 61 5.51 -5.06 7.78
N LEU A 62 4.75 -6.02 7.24
CA LEU A 62 3.44 -6.37 7.78
C LEU A 62 3.54 -7.12 9.11
N ASN A 63 4.61 -7.90 9.34
CA ASN A 63 4.87 -8.49 10.65
C ASN A 63 5.31 -7.44 11.68
N GLU A 64 6.12 -6.46 11.28
CA GLU A 64 6.51 -5.33 12.15
C GLU A 64 5.30 -4.47 12.56
N GLU A 65 4.31 -4.35 11.67
CA GLU A 65 3.04 -3.66 11.94
C GLU A 65 1.99 -4.51 12.68
N ALA A 66 2.29 -5.78 12.94
CA ALA A 66 1.36 -6.76 13.53
C ALA A 66 0.02 -6.86 12.76
N ALA A 67 0.08 -6.83 11.42
CA ALA A 67 -1.08 -7.02 10.56
C ALA A 67 -1.55 -8.49 10.53
N ASP A 68 -2.85 -8.70 10.28
CA ASP A 68 -3.42 -10.03 10.01
C ASP A 68 -3.62 -10.19 8.50
N PHE A 69 -2.90 -11.13 7.89
CA PHE A 69 -2.88 -11.31 6.45
C PHE A 69 -2.48 -12.74 6.03
N THR A 70 -2.83 -13.11 4.81
CA THR A 70 -2.28 -14.24 4.08
C THR A 70 -1.47 -13.74 2.88
N MET A 71 -0.25 -14.25 2.73
CA MET A 71 0.59 -13.99 1.54
C MET A 71 0.73 -15.26 0.71
N THR A 72 0.42 -15.17 -0.58
CA THR A 72 0.60 -16.27 -1.54
C THR A 72 1.55 -15.83 -2.64
N LEU A 73 2.61 -16.60 -2.86
CA LEU A 73 3.54 -16.42 -3.98
C LEU A 73 3.48 -17.65 -4.89
N ASP A 74 3.09 -17.44 -6.14
CA ASP A 74 3.06 -18.45 -7.19
C ASP A 74 4.00 -18.01 -8.33
N GLU A 75 5.23 -18.50 -8.29
CA GLU A 75 6.26 -18.15 -9.28
C GLU A 75 5.96 -18.73 -10.67
N GLU A 76 5.21 -19.84 -10.75
CA GLU A 76 4.80 -20.45 -12.02
C GLU A 76 3.74 -19.58 -12.72
N LYS A 77 2.75 -19.08 -11.97
CA LYS A 77 1.74 -18.14 -12.49
C LYS A 77 2.22 -16.70 -12.57
N LYS A 78 3.44 -16.42 -12.10
CA LYS A 78 3.98 -15.05 -11.95
C LYS A 78 3.01 -14.16 -11.18
N GLU A 79 2.56 -14.63 -10.03
CA GLU A 79 1.54 -13.97 -9.21
C GLU A 79 1.97 -13.90 -7.74
N PHE A 80 1.74 -12.75 -7.12
CA PHE A 80 1.89 -12.55 -5.69
C PHE A 80 0.67 -11.82 -5.14
N ILE A 81 0.07 -12.37 -4.09
CA ILE A 81 -1.17 -11.87 -3.50
C ILE A 81 -0.95 -11.62 -2.01
N ILE A 82 -1.49 -10.50 -1.52
CA ILE A 82 -1.73 -10.28 -0.09
C ILE A 82 -3.23 -10.15 0.14
N ASP A 83 -3.80 -11.11 0.85
CA ASP A 83 -5.12 -11.01 1.44
C ASP A 83 -4.97 -10.41 2.84
N MET A 84 -5.34 -9.14 3.00
CA MET A 84 -5.28 -8.44 4.28
C MET A 84 -6.60 -8.63 5.00
N HIS A 85 -6.60 -9.46 6.04
CA HIS A 85 -7.78 -9.71 6.88
C HIS A 85 -8.01 -8.55 7.88
N HIS A 86 -6.93 -7.95 8.39
CA HIS A 86 -7.00 -6.79 9.26
C HIS A 86 -5.76 -5.88 9.14
N CYS A 87 -5.95 -4.74 8.46
CA CYS A 87 -4.97 -3.66 8.35
C CYS A 87 -4.92 -2.86 9.66
N PRO A 88 -3.76 -2.80 10.34
CA PRO A 88 -3.65 -2.13 11.64
C PRO A 88 -3.93 -0.62 11.55
N SER A 89 -3.52 0.02 10.44
CA SER A 89 -3.78 1.44 10.20
C SER A 89 -5.27 1.74 10.02
N LYS A 90 -5.96 0.99 9.14
CA LYS A 90 -7.38 1.21 8.87
C LYS A 90 -8.24 0.78 10.05
N GLY A 91 -7.93 -0.35 10.70
CA GLY A 91 -8.63 -0.81 11.91
C GLY A 91 -8.59 0.24 13.02
N ARG A 92 -7.41 0.81 13.26
CA ARG A 92 -7.27 1.92 14.21
C ARG A 92 -8.14 3.11 13.85
N LEU A 93 -8.17 3.54 12.58
CA LEU A 93 -9.00 4.67 12.14
C LEU A 93 -10.50 4.40 12.29
N LEU A 94 -10.95 3.16 12.06
CA LEU A 94 -12.35 2.77 12.26
C LEU A 94 -12.76 2.82 13.74
N GLU A 95 -11.84 2.50 14.65
CA GLU A 95 -12.09 2.56 16.09
C GLU A 95 -11.93 3.96 16.70
N PHE A 96 -11.24 4.87 16.01
CA PHE A 96 -10.86 6.17 16.53
C PHE A 96 -12.03 7.17 16.48
N LYS A 97 -12.58 7.51 17.65
CA LYS A 97 -13.82 8.31 17.77
C LYS A 97 -13.60 9.82 17.83
N GLN A 98 -12.35 10.26 17.95
CA GLN A 98 -12.00 11.66 18.21
C GLN A 98 -11.79 12.50 16.95
N MET A 99 -11.80 11.88 15.76
CA MET A 99 -11.75 12.56 14.47
C MET A 99 -12.50 11.76 13.40
N VAL A 100 -12.70 12.37 12.23
CA VAL A 100 -13.24 11.69 11.05
C VAL A 100 -12.07 11.32 10.15
N PRO A 101 -11.79 10.03 9.91
CA PRO A 101 -10.73 9.61 8.99
C PRO A 101 -10.90 10.20 7.60
N TYR A 102 -9.77 10.52 6.95
CA TYR A 102 -9.76 10.93 5.55
C TYR A 102 -10.46 9.87 4.70
N HIS A 103 -11.40 10.31 3.87
CA HIS A 103 -12.36 9.44 3.21
C HIS A 103 -11.68 8.43 2.27
N ASP A 104 -10.59 8.82 1.62
CA ASP A 104 -9.78 7.97 0.74
C ASP A 104 -8.43 7.62 1.40
N TYR A 105 -8.46 7.29 2.71
CA TYR A 105 -7.23 6.95 3.43
C TYR A 105 -6.50 5.80 2.73
N CYS A 106 -7.17 4.71 2.39
CA CYS A 106 -6.53 3.53 1.79
C CYS A 106 -6.03 3.75 0.35
N GLY A 107 -6.47 4.80 -0.35
CA GLY A 107 -5.99 5.13 -1.70
C GLY A 107 -4.49 5.37 -1.77
N HIS A 108 -3.85 5.76 -0.65
CA HIS A 108 -2.39 5.93 -0.60
C HIS A 108 -1.66 4.62 -0.90
N CYS A 109 -2.11 3.48 -0.36
CA CYS A 109 -1.54 2.16 -0.67
C CYS A 109 -1.65 1.87 -2.17
N GLY A 110 -2.85 2.13 -2.71
CA GLY A 110 -3.18 1.93 -4.12
C GLY A 110 -2.24 2.69 -5.07
N LEU A 111 -1.92 3.94 -4.76
CA LEU A 111 -1.04 4.77 -5.58
C LEU A 111 0.44 4.45 -5.34
N ILE A 112 0.87 4.50 -4.07
CA ILE A 112 2.29 4.46 -3.70
C ILE A 112 2.96 3.18 -4.21
N TYR A 113 2.36 2.02 -3.96
CA TYR A 113 2.93 0.74 -4.38
C TYR A 113 2.84 0.53 -5.90
N ARG A 114 1.73 0.94 -6.53
CA ARG A 114 1.56 0.90 -7.98
C ARG A 114 2.70 1.62 -8.70
N ARG A 115 3.03 2.85 -8.27
CA ARG A 115 4.10 3.65 -8.88
C ARG A 115 5.47 3.00 -8.80
N VAL A 116 5.72 2.18 -7.79
CA VAL A 116 6.99 1.45 -7.68
C VAL A 116 7.01 0.19 -8.54
N LEU A 117 5.89 -0.52 -8.65
CA LEU A 117 5.84 -1.81 -9.33
C LEU A 117 5.63 -1.71 -10.84
N GLU A 118 4.77 -0.80 -11.30
CA GLU A 118 4.44 -0.68 -12.73
C GLU A 118 5.65 -0.22 -13.57
N LYS A 119 6.50 0.65 -13.01
CA LYS A 119 7.77 1.04 -13.66
C LYS A 119 8.77 -0.11 -13.80
N LEU A 120 8.55 -1.23 -13.10
CA LEU A 120 9.37 -2.45 -13.16
C LEU A 120 8.75 -3.52 -14.07
N GLY A 121 7.62 -3.22 -14.73
CA GLY A 121 6.95 -4.14 -15.65
C GLY A 121 5.92 -5.07 -15.00
N TYR A 122 5.53 -4.81 -13.75
CA TYR A 122 4.48 -5.56 -13.05
C TYR A 122 3.13 -4.85 -13.13
N THR A 123 2.05 -5.63 -13.08
CA THR A 123 0.71 -5.08 -12.84
C THR A 123 0.44 -5.06 -11.34
N TYR A 124 -0.16 -3.96 -10.83
CA TYR A 124 -0.60 -3.84 -9.44
C TYR A 124 -2.12 -3.59 -9.38
N ASP A 125 -2.85 -4.62 -8.98
CA ASP A 125 -4.30 -4.56 -8.71
C ASP A 125 -4.54 -4.44 -7.20
N TYR A 126 -5.46 -3.55 -6.82
CA TYR A 126 -5.78 -3.29 -5.42
C TYR A 126 -7.30 -3.22 -5.23
N ASN A 127 -7.83 -4.24 -4.54
CA ASN A 127 -9.22 -4.33 -4.16
C ASN A 127 -9.43 -3.67 -2.79
N MET A 128 -10.28 -2.64 -2.76
CA MET A 128 -10.64 -1.84 -1.59
C MET A 128 -12.03 -2.16 -1.03
N ASP A 129 -12.75 -3.17 -1.53
CA ASP A 129 -14.13 -3.47 -1.13
C ASP A 129 -14.25 -3.78 0.37
N GLY A 130 -13.18 -4.28 0.98
CA GLY A 130 -13.14 -4.65 2.40
C GLY A 130 -12.75 -3.53 3.36
N VAL A 131 -12.43 -2.31 2.89
CA VAL A 131 -11.72 -1.33 3.74
C VAL A 131 -12.54 -0.86 4.94
N ASP A 132 -13.87 -0.87 4.84
CA ASP A 132 -14.77 -0.54 5.96
C ASP A 132 -14.76 -1.60 7.08
N HIS A 133 -14.12 -2.74 6.85
CA HIS A 133 -13.85 -3.79 7.82
C HIS A 133 -12.34 -3.97 8.07
N ALA A 134 -11.54 -2.95 7.74
CA ALA A 134 -10.08 -2.99 7.77
C ALA A 134 -9.44 -4.07 6.88
N ALA A 135 -10.15 -4.58 5.87
CA ALA A 135 -9.64 -5.60 4.96
C ALA A 135 -9.33 -5.02 3.57
N CYS A 136 -8.40 -5.62 2.84
CA CYS A 136 -8.14 -5.30 1.44
C CYS A 136 -7.38 -6.44 0.76
N CYS A 137 -7.30 -6.44 -0.56
CA CYS A 137 -6.49 -7.41 -1.28
C CYS A 137 -5.62 -6.71 -2.31
N LEU A 138 -4.34 -7.07 -2.40
CA LEU A 138 -3.48 -6.64 -3.49
C LEU A 138 -2.99 -7.85 -4.26
N THR A 139 -2.99 -7.72 -5.59
CA THR A 139 -2.49 -8.73 -6.52
C THR A 139 -1.45 -8.12 -7.42
N ILE A 140 -0.28 -8.73 -7.46
CA ILE A 140 0.87 -8.32 -8.27
C ILE A 140 1.14 -9.42 -9.27
N THR A 141 1.21 -9.09 -10.55
CA THR A 141 1.50 -10.07 -11.60
C THR A 141 2.61 -9.61 -12.54
N GLY A 142 3.31 -10.58 -13.14
CA GLY A 142 4.39 -10.33 -14.10
C GLY A 142 5.80 -10.61 -13.54
N PRO A 143 6.86 -10.04 -14.14
CA PRO A 143 6.81 -9.00 -15.15
C PRO A 143 6.38 -9.54 -16.52
N TRP A 144 5.75 -8.69 -17.31
CA TRP A 144 5.30 -8.98 -18.67
C TRP A 144 6.22 -8.27 -19.67
N GLU A 145 6.68 -8.97 -20.71
CA GLU A 145 7.41 -8.32 -21.81
C GLU A 145 6.41 -7.50 -22.64
N ASP A 146 6.78 -6.26 -23.00
CA ASP A 146 5.95 -5.31 -23.76
C ASP A 146 4.56 -4.98 -23.16
N GLY A 147 4.33 -5.29 -21.88
CA GLY A 147 3.05 -5.06 -21.21
C GLY A 147 1.93 -6.02 -21.64
N GLU A 148 2.24 -7.03 -22.46
CA GLU A 148 1.30 -8.08 -22.83
C GLU A 148 1.50 -9.33 -21.97
N LYS A 149 0.39 -9.78 -21.37
CA LYS A 149 0.34 -11.05 -20.62
C LYS A 149 0.53 -12.20 -21.62
N ILE A 150 1.72 -12.80 -21.66
CA ILE A 150 2.03 -14.00 -22.47
C ILE A 150 1.18 -15.18 -21.99
#